data_AF-A0A2E8BH28-F1
#
_entry.id   AF-A0A2E8BH28-F1
#
_cell.length_a   1.000
_cell.length_b   1.000
_cell.length_c   1.000
_cell.angle_alpha   90.00
_cell.angle_beta   90.00
_cell.angle_gamma   90.00
#
_symmetry.space_group_name_H-M   'P 1'
#
loop_
_entity.id
_entity.type
_entity.pdbx_description
1 polymer ?
#
loop_
_entity_poly.entity_id
_entity_poly.type
_entity_poly.pdbx_seq_one_letter_code
_entity_poly.pdbx_strand_id
1 'polypeptide(L)'
;MERPDIDWDDTDGFTNGTVGPTGRRVFFIQARRGGDVISLKLEKQQMAGLAEFLDRMLADLPPVSHPSLQVNAGPAPEILDFEAPDEPDWVIGSLGVTYQQSTDRLVLIAEELTRDEDLKPAQARFPLHREQVASFIESARVLLAAGRPPCDWCGAPLEPEAGGWCPCAN
;
A
#
# COMPACT_ATOMS: atom_id res chain seq x y z
N MET A 1 -4.17 25.84 -7.67
CA MET A 1 -3.36 24.72 -8.18
C MET A 1 -4.29 23.54 -8.25
N GLU A 2 -4.56 23.01 -9.43
CA GLU A 2 -5.37 21.79 -9.57
C GLU A 2 -4.69 20.67 -8.78
N ARG A 3 -5.43 20.01 -7.89
CA ARG A 3 -4.93 18.84 -7.16
C ARG A 3 -4.87 17.66 -8.15
N PRO A 4 -3.82 16.82 -8.11
CA PRO A 4 -3.62 15.77 -9.08
C PRO A 4 -4.75 14.73 -8.98
N ASP A 5 -5.43 14.49 -10.10
CA ASP A 5 -6.30 13.34 -10.33
C ASP A 5 -5.48 12.35 -11.17
N ILE A 6 -5.10 11.23 -10.56
CA ILE A 6 -4.27 10.22 -11.20
C ILE A 6 -5.16 9.08 -11.64
N ASP A 7 -5.41 9.03 -12.94
CA ASP A 7 -6.17 7.97 -13.59
C ASP A 7 -5.27 7.29 -14.62
N TRP A 8 -4.50 6.30 -14.16
CA TRP A 8 -3.65 5.51 -15.03
C TRP A 8 -4.42 4.36 -15.65
N ASP A 9 -4.09 4.05 -16.90
CA ASP A 9 -4.63 2.91 -17.63
C ASP A 9 -4.03 1.57 -17.17
N ASP A 10 -2.82 1.59 -16.60
CA ASP A 10 -2.16 0.45 -15.96
C ASP A 10 -1.10 0.92 -14.94
N THR A 11 -0.58 -0.01 -14.14
CA THR A 11 0.51 0.27 -13.19
C THR A 11 1.69 -0.65 -13.47
N ASP A 12 2.87 -0.08 -13.71
CA ASP A 12 4.06 -0.88 -14.04
C ASP A 12 4.68 -1.49 -12.78
N GLY A 13 4.68 -0.74 -11.67
CA GLY A 13 5.21 -1.20 -10.38
C GLY A 13 4.37 -0.71 -9.21
N PHE A 14 4.18 -1.57 -8.21
CA PHE A 14 3.46 -1.21 -6.98
C PHE A 14 4.13 -1.85 -5.77
N THR A 15 4.45 -1.05 -4.76
CA THR A 15 5.21 -1.50 -3.59
C THR A 15 4.79 -0.76 -2.33
N ASN A 16 5.27 -1.21 -1.18
CA ASN A 16 5.13 -0.53 0.10
C ASN A 16 6.47 -0.39 0.81
N GLY A 17 6.53 0.57 1.72
CA GLY A 17 7.73 0.79 2.51
C GLY A 17 7.51 1.67 3.72
N THR A 18 8.58 1.85 4.47
CA THR A 18 8.60 2.71 5.64
C THR A 18 9.85 3.55 5.71
N VAL A 19 9.71 4.75 6.25
CA VAL A 19 10.81 5.66 6.58
C VAL A 19 10.86 5.88 8.09
N GLY A 20 12.07 5.96 8.65
CA GLY A 20 12.30 6.21 10.08
C GLY A 20 12.50 4.96 10.95
N PRO A 21 12.84 5.14 12.23
CA PRO A 21 13.19 4.04 13.12
C PRO A 21 11.97 3.23 13.56
N THR A 22 12.19 1.97 13.96
CA THR A 22 11.14 1.10 14.52
C THR A 22 10.42 1.77 15.68
N GLY A 23 9.08 1.81 15.64
CA GLY A 23 8.24 2.51 16.61
C GLY A 23 7.86 3.95 16.21
N ARG A 24 8.60 4.56 15.28
CA ARG A 24 8.29 5.88 14.68
C ARG A 24 8.29 5.83 13.15
N ARG A 25 7.97 4.66 12.58
CA ARG A 25 7.91 4.45 11.14
C ARG A 25 6.74 5.21 10.53
N VAL A 26 7.00 5.91 9.45
CA VAL A 26 5.99 6.43 8.53
C VAL A 26 5.83 5.43 7.40
N PHE A 27 4.59 5.07 7.08
CA PHE A 27 4.25 4.06 6.09
C PHE A 27 3.89 4.71 4.78
N PHE A 28 4.26 4.06 3.68
CA PHE A 28 4.00 4.52 2.33
C PHE A 28 3.56 3.37 1.43
N ILE A 29 2.75 3.70 0.43
CA ILE A 29 2.63 2.93 -0.81
C ILE A 29 3.24 3.74 -1.95
N GLN A 30 3.84 3.03 -2.90
CA GLN A 30 4.41 3.62 -4.10
C GLN A 30 3.88 2.93 -5.34
N ALA A 31 3.52 3.73 -6.35
CA ALA A 31 3.11 3.24 -7.66
C ALA A 31 3.97 3.92 -8.75
N ARG A 32 4.30 3.16 -9.81
CA ARG A 32 5.09 3.64 -10.95
C ARG A 32 4.33 3.39 -12.26
N ARG A 33 4.40 4.36 -13.16
CA ARG A 33 3.96 4.25 -14.56
C ARG A 33 4.94 5.03 -15.44
N GLY A 34 5.67 4.33 -16.30
CA GLY A 34 6.75 4.90 -17.08
C GLY A 34 7.79 5.58 -16.19
N GLY A 35 7.99 6.88 -16.38
CA GLY A 35 8.89 7.70 -15.55
C GLY A 35 8.25 8.30 -14.30
N ASP A 36 6.93 8.17 -14.14
CA ASP A 36 6.19 8.79 -13.04
C ASP A 36 6.14 7.85 -11.83
N VAL A 37 6.49 8.36 -10.66
CA VAL A 37 6.39 7.67 -9.38
C VAL A 37 5.57 8.52 -8.43
N ILE A 38 4.57 7.89 -7.79
CA ILE A 38 3.79 8.52 -6.73
C ILE A 38 4.04 7.80 -5.40
N SER A 39 4.20 8.59 -4.34
CA SER A 39 4.46 8.14 -2.97
C SER A 39 3.38 8.65 -2.03
N LEU A 40 2.47 7.76 -1.64
CA LEU A 40 1.34 8.12 -0.78
C LEU A 40 1.58 7.66 0.65
N LYS A 41 1.43 8.57 1.60
CA LYS A 41 1.52 8.24 3.03
C LYS A 41 0.20 7.66 3.51
N LEU A 42 0.26 6.59 4.30
CA LEU A 42 -0.90 5.98 4.93
C LEU A 42 -0.64 5.58 6.38
N GLU A 43 -1.70 5.32 7.12
CA GLU A 43 -1.61 4.78 8.46
C GLU A 43 -1.25 3.29 8.46
N LYS A 44 -0.61 2.84 9.54
CA LYS A 44 -0.29 1.41 9.73
C LYS A 44 -1.54 0.53 9.62
N GLN A 45 -2.67 0.97 10.18
CA GLN A 45 -3.94 0.23 10.15
C GLN A 45 -4.53 0.16 8.74
N GLN A 46 -4.42 1.23 7.96
CA GLN A 46 -4.84 1.23 6.55
C GLN A 46 -4.00 0.24 5.73
N MET A 47 -2.67 0.19 5.93
CA MET A 47 -1.83 -0.81 5.25
C MET A 47 -2.20 -2.25 5.63
N ALA A 48 -2.40 -2.51 6.93
CA ALA A 48 -2.79 -3.83 7.41
C ALA A 48 -4.15 -4.27 6.84
N GLY A 49 -5.15 -3.39 6.91
CA GLY A 49 -6.48 -3.66 6.38
C GLY A 49 -6.48 -3.84 4.86
N LEU A 50 -5.69 -3.06 4.12
CA LEU A 50 -5.54 -3.21 2.67
C LEU A 50 -4.94 -4.57 2.31
N ALA A 51 -3.85 -4.97 2.97
CA ALA A 51 -3.22 -6.27 2.71
C ALA A 51 -4.17 -7.45 3.01
N GLU A 52 -4.90 -7.41 4.12
CA GLU A 52 -5.89 -8.44 4.46
C GLU A 52 -7.07 -8.47 3.49
N PHE A 53 -7.55 -7.30 3.07
CA PHE A 53 -8.64 -7.21 2.10
C PHE A 53 -8.22 -7.76 0.74
N LEU A 54 -7.04 -7.36 0.24
CA LEU A 54 -6.51 -7.82 -1.04
C LEU A 54 -6.24 -9.32 -1.06
N ASP A 55 -5.73 -9.89 0.03
CA ASP A 55 -5.47 -11.34 0.15
C ASP A 55 -6.76 -12.16 0.01
N ARG A 56 -7.83 -11.72 0.69
CA ARG A 56 -9.16 -12.34 0.56
C ARG A 56 -9.74 -12.18 -0.83
N MET A 57 -9.66 -10.97 -1.39
CA MET A 57 -10.16 -10.70 -2.74
C MET A 57 -9.44 -11.56 -3.77
N LEU A 58 -8.10 -11.68 -3.68
CA LEU A 58 -7.28 -12.47 -4.60
C LEU A 58 -7.63 -13.97 -4.53
N ALA A 59 -7.90 -14.50 -3.34
CA ALA A 59 -8.32 -15.89 -3.15
C ALA A 59 -9.70 -16.18 -3.74
N ASP A 60 -10.59 -15.18 -3.78
CA ASP A 60 -11.95 -15.30 -4.31
C ASP A 60 -12.05 -15.00 -5.82
N LEU A 61 -10.96 -14.56 -6.47
CA LEU A 61 -10.99 -14.24 -7.89
C LEU A 61 -11.16 -15.51 -8.75
N PRO A 62 -11.91 -15.41 -9.88
CA PRO A 62 -11.99 -16.51 -10.82
C PRO A 62 -10.60 -16.85 -11.37
N PRO A 63 -10.35 -18.12 -11.76
CA PRO A 63 -9.13 -18.49 -12.47
C PRO A 63 -8.96 -17.60 -13.71
N VAL A 64 -7.72 -17.29 -14.06
CA VAL A 64 -7.40 -16.52 -15.28
C VAL A 64 -7.88 -17.33 -16.48
N SER A 65 -9.11 -17.04 -16.91
CA SER A 65 -9.81 -17.78 -17.93
C SER A 65 -10.03 -16.79 -19.06
N HIS A 66 -9.08 -16.71 -20.00
CA HIS A 66 -9.33 -16.47 -21.43
C HIS A 66 -8.01 -16.09 -22.14
N PRO A 67 -7.68 -16.73 -23.28
CA PRO A 67 -6.57 -16.31 -24.14
C PRO A 67 -6.67 -14.86 -24.62
N SER A 68 -7.88 -14.29 -24.70
CA SER A 68 -8.12 -12.89 -25.11
C SER A 68 -7.71 -11.85 -24.06
N LEU A 69 -7.62 -12.22 -22.77
CA LEU A 69 -7.08 -11.33 -21.73
C LEU A 69 -5.56 -11.22 -21.83
N GLN A 70 -4.89 -12.24 -22.37
CA GLN A 70 -3.44 -12.21 -22.62
C GLN A 70 -3.05 -11.27 -23.77
N VAL A 71 -3.97 -10.95 -24.69
CA VAL A 71 -3.72 -10.01 -25.79
C VAL A 71 -3.68 -8.56 -25.30
N ASN A 72 -4.34 -8.27 -24.17
CA ASN A 72 -4.32 -6.98 -23.47
C ASN A 72 -3.45 -7.02 -22.21
N ALA A 73 -2.67 -8.09 -22.01
CA ALA A 73 -1.62 -8.07 -21.00
C ALA A 73 -0.59 -7.05 -21.50
N GLY A 74 -0.54 -5.90 -20.85
CA GLY A 74 0.52 -4.92 -21.02
C GLY A 74 1.89 -5.54 -20.72
N PRO A 75 2.96 -4.71 -20.68
CA PRO A 75 4.26 -5.21 -20.24
C PRO A 75 4.14 -5.94 -18.90
N ALA A 76 4.97 -6.97 -18.70
CA ALA A 76 4.98 -7.68 -17.44
C ALA A 76 5.26 -6.70 -16.28
N PRO A 77 4.60 -6.87 -15.12
CA PRO A 77 4.83 -5.99 -13.99
C PRO A 77 6.30 -5.97 -13.58
N GLU A 78 6.81 -4.77 -13.31
CA GLU A 78 8.13 -4.58 -12.77
C GLU A 78 8.13 -4.79 -11.25
N ILE A 79 9.15 -5.46 -10.74
CA ILE A 79 9.42 -5.48 -9.30
C ILE A 79 9.96 -4.10 -8.95
N LEU A 80 9.12 -3.29 -8.29
CA LEU A 80 9.49 -1.96 -7.83
C LEU A 80 10.07 -2.06 -6.42
N ASP A 81 11.36 -1.75 -6.29
CA ASP A 81 11.97 -1.50 -4.99
C ASP A 81 11.40 -0.21 -4.40
N PHE A 82 11.16 -0.21 -3.09
CA PHE A 82 10.72 1.00 -2.40
C PHE A 82 11.85 2.02 -2.30
N GLU A 83 11.59 3.23 -2.79
CA GLU A 83 12.53 4.36 -2.74
C GLU A 83 12.00 5.36 -1.71
N ALA A 84 12.70 5.55 -0.59
CA ALA A 84 12.23 6.44 0.48
C ALA A 84 12.00 7.88 -0.04
N PRO A 85 10.76 8.40 -0.02
CA PRO A 85 10.47 9.75 -0.48
C PRO A 85 10.89 10.80 0.56
N ASP A 86 11.30 11.99 0.08
CA ASP A 86 11.55 13.14 0.96
C ASP A 86 10.25 13.64 1.61
N GLU A 87 9.19 13.81 0.80
CA GLU A 87 7.84 14.18 1.23
C GLU A 87 6.80 13.30 0.51
N PRO A 88 5.65 13.00 1.15
CA PRO A 88 4.54 12.37 0.44
C PRO A 88 3.92 13.31 -0.58
N ASP A 89 3.42 12.77 -1.68
CA ASP A 89 2.55 13.51 -2.59
C ASP A 89 1.27 13.96 -1.86
N TRP A 90 0.70 13.07 -1.05
CA TRP A 90 -0.37 13.37 -0.11
C TRP A 90 -0.60 12.23 0.91
N VAL A 91 -1.44 12.49 1.91
CA VAL A 91 -1.82 11.53 2.96
C VAL A 91 -3.15 10.89 2.60
N ILE A 92 -3.23 9.56 2.64
CA ILE A 92 -4.43 8.80 2.33
C ILE A 92 -5.46 8.94 3.46
N GLY A 93 -6.66 9.39 3.10
CA GLY A 93 -7.84 9.41 3.97
C GLY A 93 -8.68 8.15 3.83
N SER A 94 -8.90 7.70 2.59
CA SER A 94 -9.73 6.53 2.29
C SER A 94 -9.07 5.63 1.24
N LEU A 95 -9.39 4.33 1.32
CA LEU A 95 -8.95 3.32 0.35
C LEU A 95 -10.17 2.51 -0.11
N GLY A 96 -10.25 2.27 -1.41
CA GLY A 96 -11.23 1.39 -2.03
C GLY A 96 -10.55 0.44 -3.00
N VAL A 97 -11.11 -0.75 -3.19
CA VAL A 97 -10.61 -1.71 -4.17
C VAL A 97 -11.78 -2.32 -4.91
N THR A 98 -11.64 -2.42 -6.23
CA THR A 98 -12.59 -3.14 -7.10
C THR A 98 -11.86 -4.10 -8.01
N TYR A 99 -12.55 -5.12 -8.51
CA TYR A 99 -12.01 -6.05 -9.51
C TYR A 99 -12.63 -5.77 -10.88
N GLN A 100 -11.77 -5.51 -11.87
CA GLN A 100 -12.16 -5.27 -13.25
C GLN A 100 -11.91 -6.53 -14.09
N GLN A 101 -12.98 -7.30 -14.32
CA GLN A 101 -12.90 -8.57 -15.04
C GLN A 101 -12.44 -8.44 -16.50
N SER A 102 -12.76 -7.33 -17.17
CA SER A 102 -12.44 -7.13 -18.60
C SER A 102 -10.94 -7.04 -18.89
N THR A 103 -10.16 -6.63 -17.89
CA THR A 103 -8.70 -6.45 -17.98
C THR A 103 -7.94 -7.30 -16.96
N ASP A 104 -8.65 -8.09 -16.14
CA ASP A 104 -8.09 -8.86 -15.03
C ASP A 104 -7.20 -8.00 -14.11
N ARG A 105 -7.74 -6.86 -13.65
CA ARG A 105 -7.04 -5.93 -12.76
C ARG A 105 -7.78 -5.78 -11.43
N LEU A 106 -7.03 -5.74 -10.33
CA LEU A 106 -7.53 -5.18 -9.08
C LEU A 106 -7.24 -3.68 -9.10
N VAL A 107 -8.27 -2.85 -9.08
CA VAL A 107 -8.13 -1.40 -9.14
C VAL A 107 -8.17 -0.85 -7.72
N LEU A 108 -7.02 -0.36 -7.25
CA LEU A 108 -6.89 0.36 -5.99
C LEU A 108 -7.26 1.83 -6.23
N ILE A 109 -8.17 2.35 -5.42
CA ILE A 109 -8.55 3.76 -5.39
C ILE A 109 -8.09 4.31 -4.04
N ALA A 110 -7.29 5.36 -4.08
CA ALA A 110 -6.85 6.09 -2.90
C ALA A 110 -7.37 7.53 -2.98
N GLU A 111 -7.90 8.05 -1.87
CA GLU A 111 -8.34 9.44 -1.77
C GLU A 111 -7.58 10.16 -0.67
N GLU A 112 -7.27 11.41 -0.92
CA GLU A 112 -6.55 12.28 0.00
C GLU A 112 -7.38 12.60 1.25
N LEU A 113 -6.70 12.59 2.39
CA LEU A 113 -7.22 13.12 3.64
C LEU A 113 -7.25 14.65 3.58
N THR A 114 -8.43 15.23 3.44
CA THR A 114 -8.65 16.68 3.58
C THR A 114 -9.29 17.00 4.93
N ARG A 115 -9.00 18.21 5.44
CA ARG A 115 -9.65 18.76 6.66
C ARG A 115 -10.67 19.84 6.34
N ASP A 116 -10.76 20.20 5.08
CA ASP A 116 -11.61 21.25 4.55
C ASP A 116 -12.62 20.58 3.63
N GLU A 117 -13.89 20.67 4.00
CA GLU A 117 -15.01 20.04 3.29
C GLU A 117 -15.29 20.71 1.95
N ASP A 118 -14.85 21.97 1.77
CA ASP A 118 -14.98 22.71 0.51
C ASP A 118 -13.84 22.36 -0.48
N LEU A 119 -12.81 21.63 -0.03
CA LEU A 119 -11.73 21.15 -0.90
C LEU A 119 -12.04 19.77 -1.47
N LYS A 120 -12.05 19.67 -2.81
CA LYS A 120 -12.06 18.39 -3.50
C LYS A 120 -10.75 17.63 -3.18
N PRO A 121 -10.81 16.40 -2.63
CA PRO A 121 -9.61 15.59 -2.36
C PRO A 121 -8.92 15.19 -3.65
N ALA A 122 -7.58 15.09 -3.64
CA ALA A 122 -6.86 14.38 -4.68
C ALA A 122 -7.28 12.89 -4.67
N GLN A 123 -7.25 12.28 -5.86
CA GLN A 123 -7.61 10.87 -6.03
C GLN A 123 -6.57 10.21 -6.92
N ALA A 124 -6.25 8.95 -6.62
CA ALA A 124 -5.45 8.11 -7.50
C ALA A 124 -6.12 6.75 -7.71
N ARG A 125 -6.08 6.29 -8.95
CA ARG A 125 -6.60 5.01 -9.41
C ARG A 125 -5.45 4.21 -10.01
N PHE A 126 -5.13 3.09 -9.37
CA PHE A 126 -4.06 2.17 -9.76
C PHE A 126 -4.66 0.83 -10.17
N PRO A 127 -4.80 0.55 -11.47
CA PRO A 127 -5.05 -0.81 -11.94
C PRO A 127 -3.82 -1.67 -11.66
N LEU A 128 -3.97 -2.72 -10.86
CA LEU A 128 -2.90 -3.60 -10.41
C LEU A 128 -3.09 -5.02 -10.97
N HIS A 129 -1.99 -5.62 -11.36
CA HIS A 129 -1.90 -7.03 -11.67
C HIS A 129 -2.00 -7.90 -10.41
N ARG A 130 -2.46 -9.14 -10.57
CA ARG A 130 -2.53 -10.13 -9.48
C ARG A 130 -1.18 -10.35 -8.82
N GLU A 131 -0.11 -10.38 -9.62
CA GLU A 131 1.27 -10.58 -9.16
C GLU A 131 1.77 -9.41 -8.31
N GLN A 132 1.47 -8.16 -8.71
CA GLN A 132 1.80 -6.97 -7.92
C GLN A 132 1.06 -6.97 -6.58
N VAL A 133 -0.22 -7.33 -6.60
CA VAL A 133 -1.02 -7.46 -5.38
C VAL A 133 -0.44 -8.52 -4.45
N ALA A 134 -0.08 -9.71 -4.97
CA ALA A 134 0.53 -10.77 -4.17
C ALA A 134 1.86 -10.31 -3.54
N SER A 135 2.73 -9.66 -4.32
CA SER A 135 4.00 -9.12 -3.84
C SER A 135 3.80 -8.02 -2.78
N PHE A 136 2.83 -7.14 -2.99
CA PHE A 136 2.43 -6.13 -2.01
C PHE A 136 1.98 -6.74 -0.69
N ILE A 137 1.12 -7.77 -0.73
CA ILE A 137 0.61 -8.44 0.47
C ILE A 137 1.77 -9.06 1.28
N GLU A 138 2.67 -9.78 0.61
CA GLU A 138 3.81 -10.41 1.26
C GLU A 138 4.73 -9.38 1.93
N SER A 139 5.14 -8.36 1.18
CA SER A 139 6.00 -7.28 1.70
C SER A 139 5.34 -6.51 2.83
N ALA A 140 4.03 -6.21 2.72
CA ALA A 140 3.28 -5.53 3.77
C ALA A 140 3.25 -6.36 5.06
N ARG A 141 3.02 -7.68 4.95
CA ARG A 141 3.03 -8.59 6.12
C ARG A 141 4.38 -8.58 6.82
N VAL A 142 5.48 -8.68 6.06
CA VAL A 142 6.84 -8.63 6.62
C VAL A 142 7.08 -7.30 7.33
N LEU A 143 6.73 -6.19 6.68
CA LEU A 143 6.93 -4.84 7.18
C LEU A 143 6.11 -4.56 8.45
N LEU A 144 4.86 -5.02 8.50
CA LEU A 144 3.97 -4.91 9.65
C LEU A 144 4.40 -5.79 10.82
N ALA A 145 4.95 -6.99 10.55
CA ALA A 145 5.48 -7.92 11.53
C ALA A 145 6.83 -7.46 12.12
N ALA A 146 7.60 -6.65 11.39
CA ALA A 146 8.85 -6.04 11.85
C ALA A 146 8.66 -4.92 12.90
N GLY A 147 7.60 -5.01 13.72
CA GLY A 147 7.33 -4.15 14.86
C GLY A 147 8.25 -4.43 16.05
N ARG A 148 8.01 -3.74 17.16
CA ARG A 148 8.80 -3.94 18.39
C ARG A 148 8.45 -5.33 18.97
N PRO A 149 9.43 -6.12 19.43
CA PRO A 149 9.15 -7.40 20.06
C PRO A 149 8.22 -7.18 21.26
N PRO A 150 7.30 -8.13 21.53
CA PRO A 150 6.45 -8.07 22.71
C PRO A 150 7.31 -8.23 23.97
N CYS A 151 6.92 -7.56 25.06
CA CYS A 151 7.47 -7.78 26.38
C CYS A 151 7.11 -9.19 26.88
N ASP A 152 8.09 -9.95 27.35
CA ASP A 152 7.88 -11.30 27.89
C ASP A 152 6.96 -11.34 29.13
N TRP A 153 6.74 -10.21 29.81
CA TRP A 153 5.89 -10.14 31.00
C TRP A 153 4.46 -9.67 30.74
N CYS A 154 4.26 -8.65 29.90
CA CYS A 154 2.93 -8.05 29.69
C CYS A 154 2.45 -8.09 28.24
N GLY A 155 3.28 -8.55 27.30
CA GLY A 155 2.97 -8.56 25.86
C GLY A 155 3.02 -7.20 25.17
N ALA A 156 3.23 -6.09 25.90
CA ALA A 156 3.29 -4.76 25.30
C ALA A 156 4.57 -4.57 24.46
N PRO A 157 4.55 -3.78 23.36
CA PRO A 157 5.73 -3.57 22.53
C PRO A 157 6.85 -2.82 23.30
N LEU A 158 8.08 -3.36 23.29
CA LEU A 158 9.20 -2.79 24.06
C LEU A 158 9.62 -1.38 23.63
N GLU A 159 10.05 -0.52 24.56
CA GLU A 159 10.56 0.83 24.26
C GLU A 159 12.03 0.77 23.75
N PRO A 160 12.34 1.34 22.56
CA PRO A 160 13.70 1.33 22.04
C PRO A 160 14.65 2.21 22.85
N GLU A 161 14.16 3.38 23.30
CA GLU A 161 14.96 4.38 24.03
C GLU A 161 15.27 3.93 25.46
N ALA A 162 14.48 2.99 25.99
CA ALA A 162 14.67 2.39 27.30
C ALA A 162 15.46 1.07 27.25
N GLY A 163 16.12 0.76 26.12
CA GLY A 163 16.97 -0.44 25.99
C GLY A 163 16.20 -1.77 26.10
N GLY A 164 14.94 -1.82 25.68
CA GLY A 164 14.10 -3.02 25.83
C GLY A 164 13.43 -3.13 27.20
N TRP A 165 13.46 -2.07 28.00
CA TRP A 165 12.74 -2.02 29.28
C TRP A 165 11.24 -1.79 29.08
N CYS A 166 10.44 -2.43 29.93
CA CYS A 166 8.98 -2.31 29.95
C CYS A 166 8.52 -1.59 31.22
N PRO A 167 7.71 -0.50 31.13
CA PRO A 167 7.18 0.22 32.29
C PRO A 167 6.31 -0.62 33.24
N CYS A 168 5.78 -1.75 32.76
CA CYS A 168 4.98 -2.68 33.55
C CYS A 168 5.82 -3.56 34.48
N ALA A 169 7.16 -3.48 34.43
CA ALA A 169 8.09 -4.25 35.26
C ALA A 169 8.33 -3.66 36.67
N ASN A 170 7.50 -2.71 37.10
CA ASN A 170 7.55 -2.09 38.44
C ASN A 170 6.55 -2.73 39.40
#